data_AF-E3BGX5-F1
#
_entry.id   AF-E3BGX5-F1
#
_cell.length_a   1.000
_cell.length_b   1.000
_cell.length_c   1.000
_cell.angle_alpha   90.00
_cell.angle_beta   90.00
_cell.angle_gamma   90.00
#
_symmetry.space_group_name_H-M   'P 1'
#
loop_
_entity.id
_entity.type
_entity.pdbx_description
1 polymer ?
#
loop_
_entity_poly.entity_id
_entity_poly.type
_entity_poly.pdbx_seq_one_letter_code
_entity_poly.pdbx_strand_id
1 'polypeptide(L)'
;MKKLLLTTLLASSLLGCATERYFGGNGVEALVYKEHHSFSFVIKNKTETERELRRLVAKIESTDNEATYVIDYKKISSKRMLENIFAQYPAHVADPKRAVYRHANSLPNDLRVRVTLRLMKTQQCLPAQIEVESRQPDCFLESTRLKQVSYKSKLVGEQ
;
A
#
# COMPACT_ATOMS: atom_id res chain seq x y z
N MET A 1 16.25 63.84 -8.72
CA MET A 1 15.95 62.88 -7.63
C MET A 1 14.80 61.92 -7.95
N LYS A 2 13.67 62.35 -8.57
CA LYS A 2 12.54 61.44 -8.93
C LYS A 2 12.89 60.25 -9.84
N LYS A 3 13.83 60.43 -10.79
CA LYS A 3 14.24 59.34 -11.70
C LYS A 3 15.04 58.23 -11.02
N LEU A 4 15.79 58.55 -9.96
CA LEU A 4 16.61 57.59 -9.22
C LEU A 4 15.77 56.65 -8.33
N LEU A 5 14.67 57.18 -7.78
CA LEU A 5 13.67 56.45 -7.00
C LEU A 5 12.88 55.46 -7.87
N LEU A 6 12.57 55.84 -9.12
CA LEU A 6 11.84 54.97 -10.04
C LEU A 6 12.70 53.77 -10.49
N THR A 7 14.00 53.99 -10.73
CA THR A 7 14.94 52.92 -11.12
C THR A 7 15.23 51.94 -9.98
N THR A 8 15.24 52.41 -8.72
CA THR A 8 15.41 51.51 -7.57
C THR A 8 14.16 50.68 -7.30
N LEU A 9 12.97 51.26 -7.47
CA LEU A 9 11.70 50.53 -7.33
C LEU A 9 11.55 49.44 -8.42
N LEU A 10 11.93 49.75 -9.67
CA LEU A 10 11.87 48.79 -10.79
C LEU A 10 12.88 47.64 -10.61
N ALA A 11 14.07 47.93 -10.08
CA ALA A 11 15.08 46.91 -9.80
C ALA A 11 14.65 45.96 -8.67
N SER A 12 13.95 46.49 -7.65
CA SER A 12 13.42 45.65 -6.55
C SER A 12 12.25 44.75 -6.97
N SER A 13 11.49 45.12 -8.00
CA SER A 13 10.39 44.28 -8.51
C SER A 13 10.85 43.12 -9.40
N LEU A 14 12.06 43.16 -9.95
CA LEU A 14 12.60 42.09 -10.81
C LEU A 14 13.29 40.96 -10.04
N LEU A 15 13.65 41.20 -8.76
CA LEU A 15 14.27 40.19 -7.89
C LEU A 15 13.24 39.33 -7.13
N GLY A 16 11.93 39.57 -7.33
CA GLY A 16 10.85 38.91 -6.60
C GLY A 16 10.33 37.60 -7.19
N CYS A 17 10.85 37.12 -8.33
CA CYS A 17 10.27 35.98 -9.06
C CYS A 17 11.19 34.75 -9.15
N ALA A 18 12.06 34.51 -8.18
CA ALA A 18 12.94 33.33 -8.18
C ALA A 18 12.82 32.44 -6.93
N THR A 19 11.74 32.57 -6.15
CA THR A 19 11.37 31.47 -5.23
C THR A 19 10.55 30.45 -6.00
N GLU A 20 11.15 29.92 -7.06
CA GLU A 20 10.78 28.62 -7.55
C GLU A 20 10.91 27.71 -6.34
N ARG A 21 9.81 27.07 -5.93
CA ARG A 21 9.84 26.02 -4.91
C ARG A 21 10.61 24.85 -5.52
N TYR A 22 11.93 25.01 -5.63
CA TYR A 22 12.83 23.93 -5.97
C TYR A 22 12.53 22.81 -4.99
N PHE A 23 12.29 21.64 -5.55
CA PHE A 23 12.10 20.35 -4.92
C PHE A 23 13.30 20.00 -4.01
N GLY A 24 13.50 20.76 -2.92
CA GLY A 24 14.61 20.60 -1.97
C GLY A 24 14.36 19.52 -0.93
N GLY A 25 13.20 18.86 -0.99
CA GLY A 25 12.94 17.63 -0.24
C GLY A 25 13.51 16.43 -0.99
N ASN A 26 13.99 15.43 -0.25
CA ASN A 26 14.30 14.13 -0.84
C ASN A 26 13.03 13.55 -1.46
N GLY A 27 12.99 13.54 -2.79
CA GLY A 27 11.97 12.83 -3.54
C GLY A 27 12.07 11.33 -3.29
N VAL A 28 10.96 10.63 -3.52
CA VAL A 28 10.88 9.18 -3.46
C VAL A 28 10.14 8.70 -4.70
N GLU A 29 10.63 7.61 -5.27
CA GLU A 29 9.90 6.82 -6.25
C GLU A 29 9.22 5.67 -5.52
N ALA A 30 7.99 5.33 -5.90
CA ALA A 30 7.27 4.22 -5.31
C ALA A 30 6.67 3.31 -6.38
N LEU A 31 6.95 2.03 -6.23
CA LEU A 31 6.36 0.96 -7.02
C LEU A 31 5.32 0.23 -6.17
N VAL A 32 4.07 0.25 -6.61
CA VAL A 32 3.01 -0.59 -6.06
C VAL A 32 2.89 -1.85 -6.90
N TYR A 33 2.89 -3.01 -6.25
CA TYR A 33 2.81 -4.29 -6.92
C TYR A 33 1.98 -5.29 -6.12
N LYS A 34 1.50 -6.33 -6.80
CA LYS A 34 0.69 -7.39 -6.19
C LYS A 34 1.53 -8.62 -5.90
N GLU A 35 1.36 -9.18 -4.71
CA GLU A 35 1.90 -10.49 -4.35
C GLU A 35 0.76 -11.47 -4.13
N HIS A 36 0.97 -12.71 -4.58
CA HIS A 36 0.02 -13.81 -4.41
C HIS A 36 0.62 -14.86 -3.49
N HIS A 37 -0.06 -15.11 -2.38
CA HIS A 37 0.35 -16.08 -1.37
C HIS A 37 -0.68 -17.20 -1.26
N SER A 38 -0.23 -18.42 -0.97
CA SER A 38 -1.11 -19.58 -0.80
C SER A 38 -0.70 -20.39 0.42
N PHE A 39 -1.54 -20.37 1.45
CA PHE A 39 -1.34 -21.10 2.70
C PHE A 39 -2.26 -22.31 2.74
N SER A 40 -1.72 -23.48 3.06
CA SER A 40 -2.51 -24.71 3.19
C SER A 40 -2.42 -25.25 4.62
N PHE A 41 -3.56 -25.67 5.16
CA PHE A 41 -3.68 -26.14 6.54
C PHE A 41 -4.30 -27.53 6.60
N VAL A 42 -3.67 -28.42 7.36
CA VAL A 42 -4.25 -29.69 7.80
C VAL A 42 -4.64 -29.52 9.26
N ILE A 43 -5.93 -29.62 9.56
CA ILE A 43 -6.48 -29.25 10.87
C ILE A 43 -6.43 -30.48 11.78
N LYS A 44 -5.35 -30.59 12.57
CA LYS A 44 -5.21 -31.61 13.62
C LYS A 44 -5.78 -31.12 14.95
N ASN A 45 -5.46 -29.88 15.34
CA ASN A 45 -5.95 -29.23 16.55
C ASN A 45 -6.65 -27.92 16.18
N LYS A 46 -7.97 -27.88 16.40
CA LYS A 46 -8.81 -26.75 16.01
C LYS A 46 -8.37 -25.42 16.66
N THR A 47 -8.05 -25.43 17.95
CA THR A 47 -7.71 -24.23 18.71
C THR A 47 -6.37 -23.65 18.29
N GLU A 48 -5.39 -24.52 18.03
CA GLU A 48 -4.08 -24.11 17.55
C GLU A 48 -4.16 -23.54 16.13
N THR A 49 -4.84 -24.23 15.21
CA THR A 49 -5.02 -23.73 13.85
C THR A 49 -5.78 -22.41 13.82
N GLU A 50 -6.80 -22.23 14.66
CA GLU A 50 -7.50 -20.95 14.78
C GLU A 50 -6.55 -19.82 15.21
N ARG A 51 -5.65 -20.08 16.17
CA ARG A 51 -4.64 -19.11 16.62
C ARG A 51 -3.67 -18.73 15.49
N GLU A 52 -3.21 -19.70 14.71
CA GLU A 52 -2.35 -19.46 13.56
C GLU A 52 -3.05 -18.64 12.48
N LEU A 53 -4.29 -19.00 12.14
CA LEU A 53 -5.09 -18.26 11.17
C LEU A 53 -5.34 -16.82 11.63
N ARG A 54 -5.60 -16.60 12.92
CA ARG A 54 -5.75 -15.25 13.49
C ARG A 54 -4.47 -14.43 13.32
N ARG A 55 -3.30 -15.00 13.61
CA ARG A 55 -2.01 -14.34 13.41
C ARG A 55 -1.74 -14.03 11.94
N LEU A 56 -2.04 -14.97 11.05
CA LEU A 56 -1.89 -14.80 9.61
C LEU A 56 -2.76 -13.65 9.10
N VAL A 57 -4.06 -13.66 9.40
CA VAL A 57 -5.00 -12.62 8.97
C VAL A 57 -4.61 -11.27 9.57
N ALA A 58 -4.25 -11.20 10.86
CA ALA A 58 -3.82 -9.95 11.49
C ALA A 58 -2.56 -9.37 10.81
N LYS A 59 -1.59 -10.22 10.50
CA LYS A 59 -0.36 -9.79 9.81
C LYS A 59 -0.69 -9.24 8.42
N ILE A 60 -1.54 -9.93 7.67
CA ILE A 60 -1.98 -9.48 6.35
C ILE A 60 -2.70 -8.14 6.44
N GLU A 61 -3.74 -8.02 7.26
CA GLU A 61 -4.55 -6.80 7.36
C GLU A 61 -3.74 -5.60 7.87
N SER A 62 -2.72 -5.83 8.70
CA SER A 62 -1.76 -4.77 9.10
C SER A 62 -0.82 -4.34 7.98
N THR A 63 -0.59 -5.20 6.99
CA THR A 63 0.32 -4.95 5.87
C THR A 63 -0.43 -4.31 4.71
N ASP A 64 -1.61 -4.83 4.39
CA ASP A 64 -2.50 -4.36 3.33
C ASP A 64 -3.96 -4.48 3.77
N ASN A 65 -4.58 -3.34 4.05
CA ASN A 65 -5.99 -3.26 4.46
C ASN A 65 -6.96 -3.43 3.28
N GLU A 66 -6.45 -3.60 2.05
CA GLU A 66 -7.21 -3.90 0.83
C GLU A 66 -6.97 -5.33 0.31
N ALA A 67 -6.34 -6.18 1.13
CA ALA A 67 -6.05 -7.56 0.76
C ALA A 67 -7.33 -8.33 0.41
N THR A 68 -7.24 -9.18 -0.61
CA THR A 68 -8.34 -10.06 -1.04
C THR A 68 -7.98 -11.53 -0.83
N TYR A 69 -8.99 -12.34 -0.57
CA TYR A 69 -8.88 -13.71 -0.11
C TYR A 69 -9.76 -14.63 -0.93
N VAL A 70 -9.20 -15.78 -1.27
CA VAL A 70 -9.95 -16.92 -1.81
C VAL A 70 -9.70 -18.12 -0.91
N ILE A 71 -10.77 -18.58 -0.29
CA ILE A 71 -10.75 -19.57 0.77
C ILE A 71 -11.39 -20.85 0.25
N ASP A 72 -10.55 -21.84 -0.07
CA ASP A 72 -11.03 -23.17 -0.41
C ASP A 72 -11.12 -24.00 0.86
N TYR A 73 -12.29 -24.57 1.14
CA TYR A 73 -12.53 -25.35 2.34
C TYR A 73 -13.15 -26.72 2.02
N LYS A 74 -12.70 -27.75 2.75
CA LYS A 74 -13.25 -29.11 2.64
C LYS A 74 -14.43 -29.36 3.58
N LYS A 75 -14.43 -28.71 4.75
CA LYS A 75 -15.47 -28.87 5.79
C LYS A 75 -16.08 -27.52 6.14
N ILE A 76 -17.39 -27.52 6.40
CA ILE A 76 -18.13 -26.31 6.83
C ILE A 76 -17.57 -25.75 8.14
N SER A 77 -17.02 -26.59 9.02
CA SER A 77 -16.37 -26.15 10.26
C SER A 77 -15.17 -25.24 10.01
N SER A 78 -14.37 -25.51 8.98
CA SER A 78 -13.22 -24.68 8.59
C SER A 78 -13.68 -23.33 8.02
N LYS A 79 -14.75 -23.34 7.22
CA LYS A 79 -15.39 -22.10 6.74
C LYS A 79 -15.85 -21.22 7.90
N ARG A 80 -16.64 -21.77 8.83
CA ARG A 80 -17.15 -21.03 9.99
C ARG A 80 -16.04 -20.45 10.87
N MET A 81 -14.93 -21.18 11.04
CA MET A 81 -13.78 -20.67 11.78
C MET A 81 -13.22 -19.40 11.13
N LEU A 82 -13.01 -19.40 9.81
CA LEU A 82 -12.51 -18.22 9.10
C LEU A 82 -13.53 -17.09 9.06
N GLU A 83 -14.82 -17.37 8.85
CA GLU A 83 -15.88 -16.35 8.93
C GLU A 83 -15.84 -15.63 10.29
N ASN A 84 -15.71 -16.36 11.39
CA ASN A 84 -15.59 -15.78 12.73
C ASN A 84 -14.31 -14.96 12.92
N ILE A 85 -13.21 -15.32 12.25
CA ILE A 85 -11.97 -14.53 12.28
C ILE A 85 -12.16 -13.23 11.49
N PHE A 86 -12.69 -13.30 10.27
CA PHE A 86 -12.88 -12.14 9.40
C PHE A 86 -13.93 -11.16 9.94
N ALA A 87 -14.95 -11.65 10.67
CA ALA A 87 -15.96 -10.81 11.31
C ALA A 87 -15.37 -9.79 12.33
N GLN A 88 -14.13 -9.99 12.77
CA GLN A 88 -13.43 -9.08 13.69
C GLN A 88 -12.81 -7.87 12.99
N TYR A 89 -12.82 -7.86 11.65
CA TYR A 89 -12.21 -6.82 10.84
C TYR A 89 -13.29 -5.99 10.15
N PRO A 90 -13.50 -4.72 10.53
CA PRO A 90 -14.57 -3.89 9.98
C PRO A 90 -14.54 -3.77 8.45
N ALA A 91 -13.34 -3.82 7.86
CA ALA A 91 -13.16 -3.71 6.43
C ALA A 91 -13.72 -4.92 5.64
N HIS A 92 -13.79 -6.10 6.25
CA HIS A 92 -14.45 -7.29 5.69
C HIS A 92 -15.97 -7.25 5.84
N VAL A 93 -16.46 -6.55 6.87
CA VAL A 93 -17.90 -6.30 7.04
C VAL A 93 -18.39 -5.28 6.02
N ALA A 94 -17.59 -4.24 5.75
CA ALA A 94 -17.90 -3.20 4.77
C ALA A 94 -17.82 -3.70 3.32
N ASP A 95 -16.87 -4.59 3.01
CA ASP A 95 -16.77 -5.23 1.69
C ASP A 95 -16.61 -6.77 1.81
N PRO A 96 -17.73 -7.51 1.91
CA PRO A 96 -17.71 -8.96 2.02
C PRO A 96 -17.10 -9.67 0.80
N LYS A 97 -16.99 -9.00 -0.35
CA LYS A 97 -16.41 -9.60 -1.56
C LYS A 97 -14.89 -9.77 -1.46
N ARG A 98 -14.26 -9.15 -0.47
CA ARG A 98 -12.84 -9.34 -0.16
C ARG A 98 -12.51 -10.77 0.26
N ALA A 99 -13.46 -11.54 0.78
CA ALA A 99 -13.25 -12.93 1.16
C ALA A 99 -14.25 -13.85 0.44
N VAL A 100 -13.78 -14.55 -0.60
CA VAL A 100 -14.59 -15.50 -1.37
C VAL A 100 -14.37 -16.91 -0.86
N TYR A 101 -15.45 -17.56 -0.44
CA TYR A 101 -15.43 -18.93 0.08
C TYR A 101 -15.88 -19.93 -0.99
N ARG A 102 -15.08 -20.96 -1.22
CA ARG A 102 -15.37 -22.02 -2.20
C ARG A 102 -15.26 -23.39 -1.55
N HIS A 103 -16.30 -24.19 -1.71
CA HIS A 103 -16.28 -25.56 -1.23
C HIS A 103 -15.46 -26.43 -2.20
N ALA A 104 -14.45 -27.15 -1.69
CA ALA A 104 -13.54 -27.96 -2.49
C ALA A 104 -13.29 -29.32 -1.84
N ASN A 105 -14.12 -30.31 -2.18
CA ASN A 105 -14.03 -31.67 -1.62
C ASN A 105 -12.73 -32.40 -2.00
N SER A 106 -12.19 -32.13 -3.18
CA SER A 106 -10.96 -32.70 -3.71
C SER A 106 -9.68 -32.00 -3.19
N LEU A 107 -9.81 -31.07 -2.24
CA LEU A 107 -8.65 -30.39 -1.67
C LEU A 107 -7.78 -31.42 -0.91
N PRO A 108 -6.45 -31.44 -1.14
CA PRO A 108 -5.54 -32.37 -0.45
C PRO A 108 -5.41 -32.06 1.05
N ASN A 109 -5.69 -30.81 1.44
CA ASN A 109 -5.67 -30.33 2.82
C ASN A 109 -7.10 -29.94 3.25
N ASP A 110 -7.32 -29.66 4.54
CA ASP A 110 -8.65 -29.26 5.03
C ASP A 110 -9.05 -27.85 4.61
N LEU A 111 -8.06 -26.98 4.44
CA LEU A 111 -8.24 -25.56 4.17
C LEU A 111 -7.07 -25.02 3.32
N ARG A 112 -7.38 -24.17 2.35
CA ARG A 112 -6.39 -23.38 1.60
C ARG A 112 -6.84 -21.93 1.54
N VAL A 113 -5.98 -21.04 2.00
CA VAL A 113 -6.18 -19.59 1.98
C VAL A 113 -5.25 -19.01 0.94
N ARG A 114 -5.80 -18.53 -0.18
CA ARG A 114 -5.05 -17.73 -1.14
C ARG A 114 -5.29 -16.26 -0.88
N VAL A 115 -4.24 -15.47 -0.92
CA VAL A 115 -4.27 -14.05 -0.58
C VAL A 115 -3.60 -13.27 -1.69
N THR A 116 -4.22 -12.18 -2.11
CA THR A 116 -3.58 -11.18 -2.96
C THR A 116 -3.36 -9.92 -2.12
N LEU A 117 -2.10 -9.52 -2.00
CA LEU A 117 -1.64 -8.37 -1.25
C LEU A 117 -1.15 -7.29 -2.21
N ARG A 118 -1.37 -6.03 -1.89
CA ARG A 118 -0.65 -4.90 -2.47
C ARG A 118 0.46 -4.46 -1.54
N LEU A 119 1.67 -4.44 -2.08
CA LEU A 119 2.84 -3.92 -1.39
C LEU A 119 3.35 -2.67 -2.10
N MET A 120 4.14 -1.89 -1.37
CA MET A 120 4.79 -0.70 -1.90
C MET A 120 6.27 -0.79 -1.59
N LYS A 121 7.10 -0.66 -2.63
CA LYS A 121 8.54 -0.50 -2.50
C LYS A 121 8.89 0.95 -2.83
N THR A 122 9.63 1.59 -1.94
CA THR A 122 10.05 2.98 -2.12
C THR A 122 11.55 3.07 -2.30
N GLN A 123 12.02 3.91 -3.22
CA GLN A 123 13.42 4.25 -3.40
C GLN A 123 13.61 5.75 -3.24
N GLN A 124 14.51 6.14 -2.34
CA GLN A 124 14.86 7.55 -2.17
C GLN A 124 15.64 8.03 -3.39
N CYS A 125 15.26 9.19 -3.92
CA CYS A 125 15.93 9.79 -5.06
C CYS A 125 17.09 10.67 -4.62
N LEU A 126 17.93 11.01 -5.59
CA LEU A 126 18.96 12.02 -5.39
C LEU A 126 18.29 13.39 -5.22
N PRO A 127 18.82 14.26 -4.34
CA PRO A 127 18.31 15.60 -4.20
C PRO A 127 18.49 16.37 -5.51
N ALA A 128 17.49 17.19 -5.87
CA ALA A 128 17.58 18.06 -7.03
C ALA A 128 18.73 19.07 -6.82
N GLN A 129 19.62 19.18 -7.81
CA GLN A 129 20.70 20.17 -7.82
C GLN A 129 20.37 21.25 -8.85
N ILE A 130 20.61 22.51 -8.49
CA ILE A 130 20.42 23.65 -9.39
C ILE A 130 21.39 23.49 -10.57
N GLU A 131 20.92 23.72 -11.79
CA GLU A 131 21.70 23.62 -13.06
C GLU A 131 22.19 22.22 -13.45
N VAL A 132 21.73 21.15 -12.79
CA VAL A 132 22.05 19.76 -13.17
C VAL A 132 20.78 19.05 -13.63
N GLU A 133 20.77 18.57 -14.87
CA GLU A 133 19.68 17.76 -15.40
C GLU A 133 19.63 16.41 -14.66
N SER A 134 18.62 16.25 -13.79
CA SER A 134 18.41 15.00 -13.05
C SER A 134 17.88 13.92 -13.99
N ARG A 135 18.65 12.85 -14.20
CA ARG A 135 18.26 11.70 -15.03
C ARG A 135 17.27 10.74 -14.34
N GLN A 136 16.50 11.21 -13.35
CA GLN A 136 15.49 10.41 -12.65
C GLN A 136 14.08 10.92 -13.01
N PRO A 137 13.56 10.54 -14.20
CA PRO A 137 12.31 11.09 -14.73
C PRO A 137 11.08 10.70 -13.93
N ASP A 138 11.13 9.71 -13.02
CA ASP A 138 9.98 9.22 -12.24
C ASP A 138 10.04 9.62 -10.75
N CYS A 139 10.91 10.57 -10.39
CA CYS A 139 11.06 11.01 -9.02
C CYS A 139 10.23 12.26 -8.70
N PHE A 140 9.00 12.08 -8.22
CA PHE A 140 8.09 13.22 -7.98
C PHE A 140 7.40 13.26 -6.61
N LEU A 141 7.55 12.24 -5.75
CA LEU A 141 6.76 12.13 -4.53
C LEU A 141 7.56 12.56 -3.29
N GLU A 142 6.93 13.29 -2.36
CA GLU A 142 7.55 13.59 -1.06
C GLU A 142 7.61 12.33 -0.18
N SER A 143 8.81 11.94 0.28
CA SER A 143 9.07 10.70 1.02
C SER A 143 8.28 10.51 2.32
N THR A 144 7.90 11.59 3.00
CA THR A 144 7.12 11.55 4.24
C THR A 144 5.66 11.20 4.01
N ARG A 145 5.07 11.61 2.88
CA ARG A 145 3.65 11.38 2.58
C ARG A 145 3.37 9.93 2.19
N LEU A 146 4.30 9.26 1.51
CA LEU A 146 4.09 7.89 1.05
C LEU A 146 4.03 6.85 2.18
N LYS A 147 4.78 7.06 3.27
CA LYS A 147 4.76 6.14 4.42
C LYS A 147 3.42 6.13 5.17
N GLN A 148 2.54 7.09 4.91
CA GLN A 148 1.24 7.24 5.56
C GLN A 148 0.06 6.77 4.68
N VAL A 149 0.33 6.26 3.48
CA VAL A 149 -0.74 5.87 2.54
C VAL A 149 -1.36 4.56 2.96
N SER A 150 -2.59 4.63 3.48
CA SER A 150 -3.35 3.44 3.88
C SER A 150 -3.82 2.63 2.66
N TYR A 151 -4.29 3.30 1.60
CA TYR A 151 -4.84 2.66 0.39
C TYR A 151 -3.82 2.71 -0.75
N LYS A 152 -3.06 1.62 -0.91
CA LYS A 152 -1.98 1.57 -1.92
C LYS A 152 -2.52 1.52 -3.34
N SER A 153 -3.76 1.06 -3.54
CA SER A 153 -4.46 1.09 -4.83
C SER A 153 -4.63 2.49 -5.42
N LYS A 154 -4.55 3.53 -4.58
CA LYS A 154 -4.74 4.93 -4.99
C LYS A 154 -3.44 5.60 -5.45
N LEU A 155 -2.30 4.92 -5.39
CA LEU A 155 -1.04 5.43 -5.89
C LEU A 155 -0.94 5.19 -7.40
N VAL A 156 -0.43 6.19 -8.12
CA VAL A 156 -0.21 6.13 -9.57
C VAL A 156 0.83 5.04 -9.85
N GLY A 157 0.49 4.06 -10.70
CA GLY A 157 1.40 2.96 -11.06
C GLY A 157 0.80 1.55 -11.04
N GLU A 158 -0.50 1.36 -10.75
CA GLU A 158 -1.17 0.10 -11.08
C GLU A 158 -1.26 -0.04 -12.62
N GLN A 159 -0.29 -0.73 -13.23
CA GLN A 159 -0.44 -1.36 -14.54
C GLN A 159 -0.85 -2.82 -14.37
#